data_AF-A0A7Y8MI26-F1
#
_entry.id   AF-A0A7Y8MI26-F1
#
_cell.length_a   1.000
_cell.length_b   1.000
_cell.length_c   1.000
_cell.angle_alpha   90.00
_cell.angle_beta   90.00
_cell.angle_gamma   90.00
#
_symmetry.space_group_name_H-M   'P 1'
#
loop_
_entity.id
_entity.type
_entity.pdbx_description
1 polymer ?
#
loop_
_entity_poly.entity_id
_entity_poly.type
_entity_poly.pdbx_seq_one_letter_code
_entity_poly.pdbx_strand_id
1 'polypeptide(L)'
;MLERARLDGAKLRLGARGLLSQRLDLRLEAAARGPITFGAADVAGAVDAAGSLTGPILQPRLALNADARSFSAAGVTIDAPRAAFVYDARARSGEAHVTGAVAGAPAQARAAIATDAYSLRFNDLVFSVGGFAGEGSAAFTTDGPAFDLAFGGPLSGLLTDSIGRIEGNATLTPMRRAPAQLAFTTRVRNGAYGDLRGLTGALALEGPLDQLTARATLRGYAADAPLSLDGGGRIAAQDGRIEGALEWDA
;
A
#
# COMPACT_ATOMS: atom_id res chain seq x y z
N MET A 1 38.93 3.40 -8.03
CA MET A 1 38.35 3.29 -6.67
C MET A 1 37.55 4.56 -6.41
N LEU A 2 36.33 4.45 -5.91
CA LEU A 2 35.49 5.58 -5.51
C LEU A 2 35.64 5.79 -4.01
N GLU A 3 36.38 6.83 -3.61
CA GLU A 3 36.59 7.13 -2.20
C GLU A 3 35.29 7.52 -1.50
N ARG A 4 34.53 8.45 -2.10
CA ARG A 4 33.19 8.83 -1.66
C ARG A 4 32.48 9.67 -2.73
N ALA A 5 31.27 9.29 -3.09
CA ALA A 5 30.30 10.18 -3.73
C ALA A 5 29.22 10.52 -2.71
N ARG A 6 28.82 11.78 -2.65
CA ARG A 6 27.78 12.25 -1.73
C ARG A 6 26.93 13.30 -2.42
N LEU A 7 25.62 13.19 -2.22
CA LEU A 7 24.65 14.21 -2.58
C LEU A 7 23.93 14.62 -1.30
N ASP A 8 24.07 15.88 -0.91
CA ASP A 8 23.38 16.47 0.23
C ASP A 8 22.38 17.51 -0.26
N GLY A 9 21.10 17.22 -0.09
CA GLY A 9 20.00 18.16 -0.23
C GLY A 9 19.43 18.54 1.13
N ALA A 10 18.49 19.49 1.14
CA ALA A 10 17.87 20.01 2.37
C ALA A 10 17.15 18.93 3.21
N LYS A 11 16.62 17.88 2.57
CA LYS A 11 15.84 16.81 3.21
C LYS A 11 16.30 15.40 2.82
N LEU A 12 17.31 15.28 1.98
CA LEU A 12 17.77 14.01 1.43
C LEU A 12 19.28 14.01 1.37
N ARG A 13 19.90 12.97 1.90
CA ARG A 13 21.31 12.68 1.78
C ARG A 13 21.47 11.33 1.12
N LEU A 14 22.28 11.25 0.08
CA LEU A 14 22.70 10.01 -0.56
C LEU A 14 24.22 9.92 -0.50
N GLY A 15 24.75 8.72 -0.31
CA GLY A 15 26.16 8.43 -0.24
C GLY A 15 26.47 7.10 -0.93
N ALA A 16 27.60 7.07 -1.64
CA ALA A 16 28.15 5.84 -2.20
C ALA A 16 29.68 5.81 -1.98
N ARG A 17 30.23 4.63 -1.70
CA ARG A 17 31.68 4.42 -1.56
C ARG A 17 32.05 3.01 -1.98
N GLY A 18 33.24 2.81 -2.54
CA GLY A 18 33.75 1.48 -2.88
C GLY A 18 34.41 1.41 -4.25
N LEU A 19 34.33 0.27 -4.92
CA LEU A 19 34.95 0.08 -6.23
C LEU A 19 33.95 0.42 -7.35
N LEU A 20 34.30 1.44 -8.15
CA LEU A 20 33.70 1.72 -9.44
C LEU A 20 34.70 1.32 -10.53
N SER A 21 34.41 0.22 -11.22
CA SER A 21 35.20 -0.31 -12.35
C SER A 21 34.27 -1.04 -13.32
N GLN A 22 34.80 -1.92 -14.20
CA GLN A 22 33.99 -2.86 -14.99
C GLN A 22 33.09 -3.75 -14.11
N ARG A 23 33.48 -3.92 -12.84
CA ARG A 23 32.67 -4.53 -11.78
C ARG A 23 32.48 -3.52 -10.64
N LEU A 24 31.25 -3.45 -10.17
CA LEU A 24 30.80 -2.65 -9.03
C LEU A 24 30.96 -3.46 -7.74
N ASP A 25 31.43 -2.76 -6.71
CA ASP A 25 31.32 -3.15 -5.31
C ASP A 25 31.18 -1.86 -4.50
N LEU A 26 29.96 -1.33 -4.47
CA LEU A 26 29.63 -0.07 -3.83
C LEU A 26 28.76 -0.33 -2.62
N ARG A 27 29.07 0.36 -1.51
CA ARG A 27 28.15 0.54 -0.39
C ARG A 27 27.34 1.80 -0.60
N LEU A 28 26.04 1.69 -0.39
CA LEU A 28 25.08 2.78 -0.54
C LEU A 28 24.52 3.15 0.83
N GLU A 29 24.35 4.44 1.05
CA GLU A 29 23.72 4.99 2.25
C GLU A 29 22.75 6.09 1.79
N ALA A 30 21.53 6.09 2.29
CA ALA A 30 20.55 7.12 2.04
C ALA A 30 19.89 7.50 3.37
N ALA A 31 19.67 8.80 3.57
CA ALA A 31 18.98 9.32 4.74
C ALA A 31 18.05 10.42 4.26
N ALA A 32 16.78 10.27 4.53
CA ALA A 32 15.77 11.25 4.21
C ALA A 32 15.15 11.76 5.52
N ARG A 33 14.92 13.06 5.62
CA ARG A 33 14.41 13.74 6.83
C ARG A 33 13.27 14.65 6.41
N GLY A 34 12.09 14.42 6.97
CA GLY A 34 10.91 15.19 6.62
C GLY A 34 9.78 15.11 7.64
N PRO A 35 8.68 15.79 7.32
CA PRO A 35 7.72 15.23 6.39
C PRO A 35 8.24 15.30 4.95
N ILE A 36 8.26 14.14 4.29
CA ILE A 36 8.54 13.99 2.86
C ILE A 36 7.26 13.52 2.19
N THR A 37 6.70 14.39 1.38
CA THR A 37 5.46 14.14 0.66
C THR A 37 5.82 13.55 -0.71
N PHE A 38 5.31 12.36 -1.02
CA PHE A 38 5.42 11.71 -2.33
C PHE A 38 4.00 11.43 -2.85
N GLY A 39 3.46 12.35 -3.66
CA GLY A 39 2.04 12.29 -4.03
C GLY A 39 1.15 12.41 -2.78
N ALA A 40 0.26 11.43 -2.58
CA ALA A 40 -0.61 11.33 -1.39
C ALA A 40 0.02 10.53 -0.22
N ALA A 41 1.32 10.20 -0.30
CA ALA A 41 2.04 9.54 0.77
C ALA A 41 2.86 10.55 1.57
N ASP A 42 2.76 10.49 2.88
CA ASP A 42 3.53 11.29 3.82
C ASP A 42 4.47 10.40 4.63
N VAL A 43 5.76 10.60 4.39
CA VAL A 43 6.80 10.00 5.20
C VAL A 43 7.07 10.95 6.37
N ALA A 44 6.40 10.71 7.49
CA ALA A 44 6.68 11.43 8.72
C ALA A 44 8.02 10.96 9.33
N GLY A 45 8.95 11.89 9.52
CA GLY A 45 10.18 11.67 10.27
C GLY A 45 11.40 11.33 9.42
N ALA A 46 12.16 10.34 9.87
CA ALA A 46 13.44 9.95 9.30
C ALA A 46 13.31 8.59 8.61
N VAL A 47 13.76 8.51 7.37
CA VAL A 47 14.05 7.25 6.69
C VAL A 47 15.56 7.13 6.62
N ASP A 48 16.09 6.00 7.05
CA ASP A 48 17.47 5.64 6.83
C ASP A 48 17.49 4.37 5.98
N ALA A 49 18.41 4.31 5.04
CA ALA A 49 18.58 3.15 4.17
C ALA A 49 20.06 2.88 3.93
N ALA A 50 20.40 1.61 3.89
CA ALA A 50 21.74 1.13 3.63
C ALA A 50 21.69 -0.06 2.69
N GLY A 51 22.68 -0.16 1.81
CA GLY A 51 22.68 -1.20 0.79
C GLY A 51 24.02 -1.40 0.11
N SER A 52 23.98 -2.21 -0.93
CA SER A 52 25.12 -2.47 -1.80
C SER A 52 24.70 -2.58 -3.25
N LEU A 53 25.59 -2.14 -4.14
CA LEU A 53 25.49 -2.33 -5.58
C LEU A 53 26.72 -3.11 -6.04
N THR A 54 26.50 -4.34 -6.49
CA THR A 54 27.58 -5.29 -6.79
C THR A 54 27.44 -5.89 -8.18
N GLY A 55 28.51 -6.43 -8.76
CA GLY A 55 28.44 -7.14 -10.05
C GLY A 55 28.86 -6.29 -11.25
N PRO A 56 28.74 -6.79 -12.50
CA PRO A 56 29.18 -6.05 -13.69
C PRO A 56 28.44 -4.73 -13.86
N ILE A 57 29.09 -3.68 -14.39
CA ILE A 57 28.49 -2.34 -14.50
C ILE A 57 27.21 -2.30 -15.36
N LEU A 58 27.11 -3.17 -16.36
CA LEU A 58 25.93 -3.31 -17.23
C LEU A 58 24.86 -4.24 -16.64
N GLN A 59 25.18 -4.97 -15.58
CA GLN A 59 24.34 -6.01 -14.99
C GLN A 59 24.48 -6.02 -13.46
N PRO A 60 24.30 -4.87 -12.77
CA PRO A 60 24.52 -4.83 -11.34
C PRO A 60 23.36 -5.46 -10.57
N ARG A 61 23.66 -5.89 -9.36
CA ARG A 61 22.72 -6.33 -8.34
C ARG A 61 22.67 -5.31 -7.22
N LEU A 62 21.48 -4.80 -6.95
CA LEU A 62 21.18 -3.90 -5.85
C LEU A 62 20.57 -4.69 -4.69
N ALA A 63 21.07 -4.49 -3.48
CA ALA A 63 20.44 -4.93 -2.25
C ALA A 63 20.35 -3.74 -1.31
N LEU A 64 19.15 -3.42 -0.80
CA LEU A 64 18.89 -2.25 0.00
C LEU A 64 17.95 -2.61 1.15
N ASN A 65 18.27 -2.12 2.34
CA ASN A 65 17.40 -2.15 3.51
C ASN A 65 17.08 -0.71 3.88
N ALA A 66 15.83 -0.44 4.20
CA ALA A 66 15.36 0.85 4.67
C ALA A 66 14.55 0.66 5.95
N ASP A 67 14.69 1.60 6.87
CA ASP A 67 13.88 1.68 8.07
C ASP A 67 13.39 3.11 8.25
N ALA A 68 12.20 3.24 8.83
CA ALA A 68 11.65 4.52 9.23
C ALA A 68 10.97 4.39 10.59
N ARG A 69 10.75 5.53 11.25
CA ARG A 69 9.96 5.57 12.48
C ARG A 69 8.48 5.29 12.23
N SER A 70 7.95 5.87 11.17
CA SER A 70 6.55 5.75 10.74
C SER A 70 6.44 6.06 9.26
N PHE A 71 5.51 5.42 8.57
CA PHE A 71 5.16 5.72 7.18
C PHE A 71 3.65 5.83 7.07
N SER A 72 3.14 6.92 6.50
CA SER A 72 1.71 7.12 6.34
C SER A 72 1.36 7.30 4.87
N ALA A 73 0.37 6.56 4.38
CA ALA A 73 -0.13 6.69 3.02
C ALA A 73 -1.63 6.42 3.00
N ALA A 74 -2.39 7.30 2.33
CA ALA A 74 -3.83 7.16 2.16
C ALA A 74 -4.59 6.86 3.48
N GLY A 75 -4.26 7.58 4.56
CA GLY A 75 -4.89 7.42 5.87
C GLY A 75 -4.42 6.20 6.70
N VAL A 76 -3.58 5.33 6.15
CA VAL A 76 -2.98 4.20 6.87
C VAL A 76 -1.60 4.59 7.37
N THR A 77 -1.33 4.37 8.66
CA THR A 77 -0.01 4.56 9.26
C THR A 77 0.60 3.20 9.59
N ILE A 78 1.81 2.98 9.10
CA ILE A 78 2.67 1.85 9.42
C ILE A 78 3.72 2.32 10.44
N ASP A 79 3.71 1.73 11.62
CA ASP A 79 4.67 1.97 12.69
C ASP A 79 5.95 1.14 12.46
N ALA A 80 7.09 1.79 12.68
CA ALA A 80 8.43 1.21 12.56
C ALA A 80 8.65 0.35 11.30
N PRO A 81 8.28 0.83 10.09
CA PRO A 81 8.40 0.04 8.88
C PRO A 81 9.86 -0.30 8.58
N ARG A 82 10.08 -1.54 8.14
CA ARG A 82 11.36 -2.02 7.62
C ARG A 82 11.11 -2.60 6.23
N ALA A 83 11.85 -2.11 5.24
CA ALA A 83 11.78 -2.59 3.87
C ALA A 83 13.12 -3.19 3.46
N ALA A 84 13.09 -4.38 2.87
CA ALA A 84 14.20 -5.02 2.22
C ALA A 84 13.89 -5.16 0.73
N PHE A 85 14.85 -4.81 -0.11
CA PHE A 85 14.74 -4.82 -1.56
C PHE A 85 15.99 -5.46 -2.15
N VAL A 86 15.80 -6.44 -3.04
CA VAL A 86 16.88 -7.01 -3.84
C VAL A 86 16.46 -6.95 -5.30
N TYR A 87 17.35 -6.52 -6.17
CA TYR A 87 17.07 -6.39 -7.59
C TYR A 87 18.29 -6.70 -8.44
N ASP A 88 18.07 -7.45 -9.51
CA ASP A 88 19.05 -7.82 -10.51
C ASP A 88 18.74 -7.11 -11.83
N ALA A 89 19.63 -6.21 -12.25
CA ALA A 89 19.41 -5.41 -13.45
C ALA A 89 19.48 -6.22 -14.75
N ARG A 90 20.16 -7.39 -14.76
CA ARG A 90 20.22 -8.27 -15.93
C ARG A 90 18.90 -9.01 -16.10
N ALA A 91 18.40 -9.60 -15.02
CA ALA A 91 17.12 -10.30 -15.02
C ALA A 91 15.93 -9.33 -15.08
N ARG A 92 16.17 -8.06 -14.78
CA ARG A 92 15.14 -7.03 -14.58
C ARG A 92 14.09 -7.44 -13.56
N SER A 93 14.53 -8.18 -12.54
CA SER A 93 13.66 -8.76 -11.54
C SER A 93 14.28 -8.69 -10.15
N GLY A 94 13.45 -8.87 -9.14
CA GLY A 94 13.86 -8.76 -7.76
C GLY A 94 12.78 -9.19 -6.78
N GLU A 95 12.97 -8.85 -5.52
CA GLU A 95 12.03 -9.10 -4.44
C GLU A 95 12.00 -7.91 -3.49
N ALA A 96 10.79 -7.58 -3.03
CA ALA A 96 10.55 -6.62 -1.96
C ALA A 96 9.91 -7.34 -0.78
N HIS A 97 10.31 -6.96 0.42
CA HIS A 97 9.69 -7.38 1.67
C HIS A 97 9.58 -6.19 2.60
N VAL A 98 8.38 -5.92 3.10
CA VAL A 98 8.11 -4.87 4.08
C VAL A 98 7.52 -5.50 5.33
N THR A 99 7.96 -5.06 6.51
CA THR A 99 7.36 -5.40 7.80
C THR A 99 7.14 -4.15 8.64
N GLY A 100 6.24 -4.22 9.61
CA GLY A 100 5.93 -3.13 10.53
C GLY A 100 4.73 -3.47 11.40
N ALA A 101 4.02 -2.46 11.87
CA ALA A 101 2.71 -2.62 12.51
C ALA A 101 1.70 -1.59 11.99
N VAL A 102 0.43 -1.93 11.94
CA VAL A 102 -0.67 -1.01 11.62
C VAL A 102 -1.66 -1.08 12.76
N ALA A 103 -1.96 0.07 13.40
CA ALA A 103 -2.82 0.13 14.58
C ALA A 103 -2.42 -0.87 15.69
N GLY A 104 -1.11 -1.06 15.90
CA GLY A 104 -0.55 -2.00 16.88
C GLY A 104 -0.55 -3.48 16.46
N ALA A 105 -1.17 -3.83 15.33
CA ALA A 105 -1.16 -5.19 14.80
C ALA A 105 0.05 -5.42 13.88
N PRO A 106 0.77 -6.55 13.97
CA PRO A 106 1.86 -6.87 13.05
C PRO A 106 1.40 -6.85 11.60
N ALA A 107 2.22 -6.23 10.74
CA ALA A 107 2.00 -6.07 9.32
C ALA A 107 3.21 -6.56 8.52
N GLN A 108 2.95 -7.22 7.40
CA GLN A 108 3.99 -7.61 6.45
C GLN A 108 3.45 -7.63 5.01
N ALA A 109 4.31 -7.38 4.04
CA ALA A 109 4.02 -7.50 2.62
C ALA A 109 5.25 -8.01 1.86
N ARG A 110 5.05 -8.85 0.85
CA ARG A 110 6.11 -9.34 -0.04
C ARG A 110 5.65 -9.29 -1.48
N ALA A 111 6.56 -9.03 -2.41
CA ALA A 111 6.26 -9.07 -3.84
C ALA A 111 7.50 -9.41 -4.64
N ALA A 112 7.30 -10.10 -5.76
CA ALA A 112 8.28 -10.19 -6.83
C ALA A 112 8.30 -8.85 -7.58
N ILE A 113 9.50 -8.35 -7.88
CA ILE A 113 9.69 -7.10 -8.59
C ILE A 113 10.02 -7.42 -10.03
N ALA A 114 9.41 -6.69 -10.95
CA ALA A 114 9.81 -6.66 -12.35
C ALA A 114 9.89 -5.22 -12.83
N THR A 115 10.86 -4.92 -13.69
CA THR A 115 10.90 -3.62 -14.37
C THR A 115 10.92 -3.78 -15.88
N ASP A 116 10.31 -2.82 -16.54
CA ASP A 116 10.53 -2.56 -17.96
C ASP A 116 11.00 -1.11 -18.15
N ALA A 117 11.05 -0.64 -19.40
CA ALA A 117 11.55 0.70 -19.70
C ALA A 117 10.76 1.83 -19.03
N TYR A 118 9.50 1.59 -18.65
CA TYR A 118 8.56 2.62 -18.22
C TYR A 118 7.71 2.23 -17.00
N SER A 119 7.99 1.09 -16.38
CA SER A 119 7.24 0.64 -15.21
C SER A 119 8.08 -0.13 -14.20
N LEU A 120 7.68 0.02 -12.93
CA LEU A 120 8.06 -0.81 -11.81
C LEU A 120 6.83 -1.60 -11.38
N ARG A 121 6.91 -2.92 -11.43
CA ARG A 121 5.82 -3.84 -11.11
C ARG A 121 6.15 -4.66 -9.87
N PHE A 122 5.12 -4.89 -9.07
CA PHE A 122 5.08 -5.76 -7.91
C PHE A 122 4.08 -6.86 -8.21
N ASN A 123 4.58 -8.02 -8.60
CA ASN A 123 3.79 -9.21 -8.91
C ASN A 123 3.77 -10.12 -7.69
N ASP A 124 2.78 -11.01 -7.63
CA ASP A 124 2.60 -11.95 -6.53
C ASP A 124 2.68 -11.24 -5.17
N LEU A 125 2.12 -10.02 -5.12
CA LEU A 125 2.07 -9.21 -3.92
C LEU A 125 1.19 -9.96 -2.93
N VAL A 126 1.74 -10.29 -1.77
CA VAL A 126 1.01 -10.87 -0.65
C VAL A 126 1.22 -9.99 0.56
N PHE A 127 0.16 -9.73 1.32
CA PHE A 127 0.24 -8.93 2.53
C PHE A 127 -0.64 -9.49 3.65
N SER A 128 -0.30 -9.16 4.89
CA SER A 128 -1.11 -9.51 6.05
C SER A 128 -0.97 -8.47 7.16
N VAL A 129 -2.07 -8.15 7.82
CA VAL A 129 -2.17 -7.21 8.95
C VAL A 129 -3.21 -7.73 9.94
N GLY A 130 -2.83 -8.03 11.18
CA GLY A 130 -3.83 -8.35 12.24
C GLY A 130 -4.81 -9.48 11.91
N GLY A 131 -4.38 -10.49 11.13
CA GLY A 131 -5.24 -11.60 10.67
C GLY A 131 -6.00 -11.32 9.38
N PHE A 132 -6.02 -10.08 8.91
CA PHE A 132 -6.41 -9.73 7.55
C PHE A 132 -5.26 -10.04 6.59
N ALA A 133 -5.59 -10.53 5.39
CA ALA A 133 -4.61 -10.84 4.37
C ALA A 133 -5.13 -10.48 2.98
N GLY A 134 -4.22 -10.34 2.04
CA GLY A 134 -4.58 -10.15 0.65
C GLY A 134 -3.44 -10.47 -0.29
N GLU A 135 -3.79 -10.54 -1.56
CA GLU A 135 -2.90 -10.91 -2.65
C GLU A 135 -3.22 -10.12 -3.92
N GLY A 136 -2.27 -10.03 -4.84
CA GLY A 136 -2.51 -9.44 -6.16
C GLY A 136 -1.26 -8.82 -6.77
N SER A 137 -1.42 -7.62 -7.34
CA SER A 137 -0.32 -6.90 -7.98
C SER A 137 -0.45 -5.39 -7.85
N ALA A 138 0.68 -4.70 -7.98
CA ALA A 138 0.75 -3.25 -8.06
C ALA A 138 1.78 -2.81 -9.10
N ALA A 139 1.62 -1.64 -9.67
CA ALA A 139 2.58 -1.08 -10.61
C ALA A 139 2.66 0.44 -10.50
N PHE A 140 3.85 0.98 -10.70
CA PHE A 140 4.06 2.39 -11.01
C PHE A 140 4.43 2.48 -12.47
N THR A 141 3.57 3.12 -13.25
CA THR A 141 3.75 3.31 -14.69
C THR A 141 3.90 4.80 -15.00
N THR A 142 4.27 5.11 -16.24
CA THR A 142 4.24 6.50 -16.74
C THR A 142 2.85 7.13 -16.68
N ASP A 143 1.79 6.32 -16.63
CA ASP A 143 0.40 6.79 -16.59
C ASP A 143 -0.10 6.95 -15.14
N GLY A 144 0.71 6.57 -14.15
CA GLY A 144 0.39 6.62 -12.72
C GLY A 144 0.44 5.25 -12.03
N PRO A 145 0.06 5.21 -10.74
CA PRO A 145 -0.05 3.97 -9.99
C PRO A 145 -1.25 3.13 -10.46
N ALA A 146 -1.07 1.82 -10.43
CA ALA A 146 -2.09 0.82 -10.70
C ALA A 146 -2.01 -0.28 -9.64
N PHE A 147 -3.13 -0.90 -9.32
CA PHE A 147 -3.15 -2.13 -8.53
C PHE A 147 -4.37 -2.98 -8.86
N ASP A 148 -4.26 -4.27 -8.56
CA ASP A 148 -5.37 -5.21 -8.55
C ASP A 148 -5.16 -6.16 -7.38
N LEU A 149 -6.04 -6.08 -6.37
CA LEU A 149 -5.87 -6.73 -5.08
C LEU A 149 -7.14 -7.47 -4.69
N ALA A 150 -7.00 -8.72 -4.29
CA ALA A 150 -8.00 -9.47 -3.56
C ALA A 150 -7.60 -9.51 -2.08
N PHE A 151 -8.56 -9.43 -1.17
CA PHE A 151 -8.28 -9.42 0.26
C PHE A 151 -9.42 -10.03 1.07
N GLY A 152 -9.10 -10.42 2.30
CA GLY A 152 -10.09 -10.84 3.27
C GLY A 152 -9.50 -11.19 4.62
N GLY A 153 -10.38 -11.33 5.60
CA GLY A 153 -9.97 -11.60 6.97
C GLY A 153 -11.08 -11.43 7.99
N PRO A 154 -10.76 -11.60 9.27
CA PRO A 154 -11.68 -11.29 10.35
C PRO A 154 -11.86 -9.77 10.48
N LEU A 155 -13.10 -9.33 10.73
CA LEU A 155 -13.39 -7.93 11.02
C LEU A 155 -12.74 -7.43 12.30
N SER A 156 -12.54 -8.32 13.27
CA SER A 156 -11.89 -8.02 14.55
C SER A 156 -10.44 -7.52 14.39
N GLY A 157 -9.81 -7.77 13.23
CA GLY A 157 -8.49 -7.23 12.89
C GLY A 157 -8.50 -5.79 12.36
N LEU A 158 -9.69 -5.25 12.08
CA LEU A 158 -9.88 -3.92 11.48
C LEU A 158 -10.70 -2.99 12.38
N LEU A 159 -11.73 -3.50 13.04
CA LEU A 159 -12.66 -2.74 13.89
C LEU A 159 -12.71 -3.37 15.29
N THR A 160 -12.48 -2.57 16.32
CA THR A 160 -12.63 -2.98 17.73
C THR A 160 -14.05 -3.46 17.99
N ASP A 161 -14.19 -4.51 18.81
CA ASP A 161 -15.47 -5.10 19.20
C ASP A 161 -16.36 -5.60 18.05
N SER A 162 -15.75 -5.84 16.89
CA SER A 162 -16.41 -6.45 15.75
C SER A 162 -16.08 -7.94 15.63
N ILE A 163 -17.07 -8.73 15.22
CA ILE A 163 -16.90 -10.13 14.83
C ILE A 163 -17.35 -10.24 13.38
N GLY A 164 -16.87 -11.26 12.67
CA GLY A 164 -17.30 -11.59 11.33
C GLY A 164 -16.14 -11.66 10.37
N ARG A 165 -16.47 -11.78 9.08
CA ARG A 165 -15.47 -11.86 8.01
C ARG A 165 -15.78 -10.85 6.93
N ILE A 166 -14.72 -10.26 6.40
CA ILE A 166 -14.75 -9.41 5.21
C ILE A 166 -13.94 -10.07 4.11
N GLU A 167 -14.43 -9.97 2.88
CA GLU A 167 -13.73 -10.34 1.65
C GLU A 167 -14.00 -9.27 0.60
N GLY A 168 -13.06 -9.02 -0.30
CA GLY A 168 -13.23 -8.01 -1.32
C GLY A 168 -12.11 -7.92 -2.33
N ASN A 169 -12.33 -7.08 -3.33
CA ASN A 169 -11.36 -6.78 -4.38
C ASN A 169 -11.25 -5.26 -4.54
N ALA A 170 -10.06 -4.78 -4.90
CA ALA A 170 -9.80 -3.39 -5.22
C ALA A 170 -8.90 -3.31 -6.46
N THR A 171 -9.31 -2.52 -7.45
CA THR A 171 -8.57 -2.30 -8.69
C THR A 171 -8.44 -0.81 -8.93
N LEU A 172 -7.22 -0.32 -9.17
CA LEU A 172 -6.93 1.04 -9.60
C LEU A 172 -6.36 1.02 -11.01
N THR A 173 -7.03 1.70 -11.93
CA THR A 173 -6.62 1.80 -13.32
C THR A 173 -6.16 3.24 -13.62
N PRO A 174 -4.88 3.45 -13.98
CA PRO A 174 -4.37 4.77 -14.35
C PRO A 174 -4.94 5.22 -15.70
N MET A 175 -5.08 6.54 -15.88
CA MET A 175 -5.55 7.13 -17.14
C MET A 175 -4.67 8.33 -17.55
N ARG A 176 -4.12 8.32 -18.77
CA ARG A 176 -3.15 9.33 -19.27
C ARG A 176 -3.64 10.78 -19.25
N ARG A 177 -4.94 11.01 -19.26
CA ARG A 177 -5.56 12.34 -19.40
C ARG A 177 -6.87 12.48 -18.60
N ALA A 178 -7.07 11.60 -17.63
CA ALA A 178 -8.26 11.59 -16.79
C ALA A 178 -7.87 11.14 -15.37
N PRO A 179 -8.72 11.39 -14.35
CA PRO A 179 -8.49 10.82 -13.04
C PRO A 179 -8.45 9.28 -13.11
N ALA A 180 -7.60 8.68 -12.28
CA ALA A 180 -7.53 7.22 -12.17
C ALA A 180 -8.89 6.66 -11.72
N GLN A 181 -9.26 5.51 -12.26
CA GLN A 181 -10.51 4.83 -11.95
C GLN A 181 -10.28 3.81 -10.84
N LEU A 182 -11.09 3.88 -9.79
CA LEU A 182 -11.12 2.90 -8.72
C LEU A 182 -12.39 2.06 -8.87
N ALA A 183 -12.22 0.74 -8.78
CA ALA A 183 -13.28 -0.20 -8.53
C ALA A 183 -12.95 -0.93 -7.22
N PHE A 184 -13.85 -0.90 -6.26
CA PHE A 184 -13.70 -1.54 -4.96
C PHE A 184 -14.99 -2.25 -4.60
N THR A 185 -14.91 -3.52 -4.21
CA THR A 185 -16.07 -4.28 -3.77
C THR A 185 -15.72 -5.07 -2.53
N THR A 186 -16.61 -5.08 -1.55
CA THR A 186 -16.47 -5.91 -0.36
C THR A 186 -17.79 -6.56 0.01
N ARG A 187 -17.67 -7.69 0.72
CA ARG A 187 -18.76 -8.36 1.39
C ARG A 187 -18.37 -8.65 2.82
N VAL A 188 -19.31 -8.40 3.72
CA VAL A 188 -19.24 -8.79 5.11
C VAL A 188 -20.19 -9.95 5.34
N ARG A 189 -19.75 -10.97 6.09
CA ARG A 189 -20.59 -12.10 6.50
C ARG A 189 -20.45 -12.34 7.99
N ASN A 190 -21.57 -12.75 8.60
CA ASN A 190 -21.68 -13.11 10.01
C ASN A 190 -21.08 -12.04 10.93
N GLY A 191 -21.32 -10.78 10.57
CA GLY A 191 -20.84 -9.64 11.30
C GLY A 191 -21.59 -9.46 12.62
N ALA A 192 -20.90 -8.97 13.63
CA ALA A 192 -21.53 -8.43 14.84
C ALA A 192 -20.77 -7.19 15.28
N TYR A 193 -21.50 -6.17 15.74
CA TYR A 193 -20.94 -4.94 16.27
C TYR A 193 -21.94 -4.31 17.25
N GLY A 194 -21.57 -4.21 18.53
CA GLY A 194 -22.51 -3.83 19.59
C GLY A 194 -23.73 -4.76 19.64
N ASP A 195 -24.93 -4.18 19.52
CA ASP A 195 -26.20 -4.89 19.52
C ASP A 195 -26.59 -5.47 18.16
N LEU A 196 -25.83 -5.14 17.10
CA LEU A 196 -26.06 -5.67 15.77
C LEU A 196 -25.51 -7.09 15.64
N ARG A 197 -26.35 -8.01 15.18
CA ARG A 197 -26.03 -9.43 15.03
C ARG A 197 -26.40 -9.95 13.64
N GLY A 198 -25.68 -10.98 13.19
CA GLY A 198 -25.96 -11.65 11.91
C GLY A 198 -25.74 -10.74 10.70
N LEU A 199 -24.89 -9.73 10.83
CA LEU A 199 -24.69 -8.72 9.78
C LEU A 199 -24.12 -9.36 8.52
N THR A 200 -24.83 -9.16 7.42
CA THR A 200 -24.35 -9.42 6.07
C THR A 200 -24.47 -8.11 5.31
N GLY A 201 -23.38 -7.69 4.68
CA GLY A 201 -23.38 -6.44 3.94
C GLY A 201 -22.51 -6.50 2.71
N ALA A 202 -22.74 -5.56 1.79
CA ALA A 202 -21.88 -5.33 0.66
C ALA A 202 -21.60 -3.84 0.52
N LEU A 203 -20.39 -3.49 0.10
CA LEU A 203 -20.03 -2.13 -0.29
C LEU A 203 -19.38 -2.19 -1.66
N ALA A 204 -19.79 -1.32 -2.56
CA ALA A 204 -19.18 -1.11 -3.86
C ALA A 204 -18.85 0.37 -4.05
N LEU A 205 -17.62 0.67 -4.44
CA LEU A 205 -17.19 1.99 -4.88
C LEU A 205 -16.70 1.88 -6.31
N GLU A 206 -17.19 2.75 -7.20
CA GLU A 206 -16.77 2.75 -8.60
C GLU A 206 -16.71 4.17 -9.15
N GLY A 207 -15.67 4.45 -9.94
CA GLY A 207 -15.53 5.69 -10.70
C GLY A 207 -14.16 6.33 -10.56
N PRO A 208 -14.01 7.57 -11.05
CA PRO A 208 -12.78 8.33 -10.87
C PRO A 208 -12.54 8.66 -9.39
N LEU A 209 -11.28 8.72 -8.95
CA LEU A 209 -10.93 8.95 -7.53
C LEU A 209 -11.51 10.24 -6.93
N ASP A 210 -11.69 11.27 -7.74
CA ASP A 210 -12.29 12.55 -7.33
C ASP A 210 -13.83 12.51 -7.27
N GLN A 211 -14.45 11.45 -7.81
CA GLN A 211 -15.90 11.27 -7.82
C GLN A 211 -16.30 9.78 -7.87
N LEU A 212 -16.16 9.09 -6.74
CA LEU A 212 -16.59 7.72 -6.57
C LEU A 212 -18.08 7.65 -6.29
N THR A 213 -18.76 6.72 -6.96
CA THR A 213 -20.13 6.34 -6.61
C THR A 213 -20.07 5.18 -5.63
N ALA A 214 -20.70 5.35 -4.47
CA ALA A 214 -20.79 4.34 -3.44
C ALA A 214 -22.19 3.71 -3.41
N ARG A 215 -22.24 2.40 -3.23
CA ARG A 215 -23.46 1.63 -2.94
C ARG A 215 -23.19 0.69 -1.80
N ALA A 216 -24.04 0.71 -0.79
CA ALA A 216 -23.93 -0.15 0.37
C ALA A 216 -25.26 -0.86 0.63
N THR A 217 -25.19 -2.11 1.03
CA THR A 217 -26.33 -2.86 1.54
C THR A 217 -25.93 -3.49 2.87
N LEU A 218 -26.83 -3.49 3.85
CA LEU A 218 -26.60 -4.09 5.16
C LEU A 218 -27.87 -4.78 5.61
N ARG A 219 -27.76 -6.03 6.04
CA ARG A 219 -28.85 -6.82 6.57
C ARG A 219 -28.42 -7.50 7.85
N GLY A 220 -29.31 -7.61 8.83
CA GLY A 220 -29.03 -8.30 10.07
C GLY A 220 -30.15 -8.12 11.08
N TYR A 221 -29.79 -8.09 12.35
CA TYR A 221 -30.72 -7.90 13.45
C TYR A 221 -30.20 -6.84 14.42
N ALA A 222 -31.08 -5.98 14.90
CA ALA A 222 -30.83 -5.01 15.96
C ALA A 222 -31.83 -5.25 17.09
N ALA A 223 -31.35 -5.60 18.28
CA ALA A 223 -32.23 -5.94 19.42
C ALA A 223 -33.36 -6.92 19.05
N ASP A 224 -32.99 -8.01 18.34
CA ASP A 224 -33.88 -9.06 17.82
C ASP A 224 -34.91 -8.64 16.75
N ALA A 225 -34.91 -7.38 16.29
CA ALA A 225 -35.69 -6.94 15.14
C ALA A 225 -34.87 -7.05 13.84
N PRO A 226 -35.46 -7.55 12.74
CA PRO A 226 -34.76 -7.58 11.46
C PRO A 226 -34.46 -6.15 10.99
N LEU A 227 -33.25 -5.96 10.46
CA LEU A 227 -32.75 -4.71 9.91
C LEU A 227 -32.35 -4.96 8.46
N SER A 228 -32.80 -4.10 7.55
CA SER A 228 -32.31 -4.00 6.18
C SER A 228 -32.09 -2.53 5.87
N LEU A 229 -30.88 -2.18 5.43
CA LEU A 229 -30.52 -0.85 5.02
C LEU A 229 -29.91 -0.94 3.63
N ASP A 230 -30.39 -0.12 2.72
CA ASP A 230 -29.78 0.09 1.41
C ASP A 230 -29.38 1.55 1.32
N GLY A 231 -28.17 1.82 0.83
CA GLY A 231 -27.65 3.17 0.82
C GLY A 231 -26.76 3.44 -0.37
N GLY A 232 -26.66 4.71 -0.71
CA GLY A 232 -25.87 5.18 -1.83
C GLY A 232 -25.36 6.58 -1.61
N GLY A 233 -24.32 6.95 -2.35
CA GLY A 233 -23.77 8.28 -2.22
C GLY A 233 -22.61 8.54 -3.16
N ARG A 234 -22.07 9.75 -3.05
CA ARG A 234 -20.82 10.13 -3.71
C ARG A 234 -19.74 10.30 -2.66
N ILE A 235 -18.57 9.79 -2.98
CA ILE A 235 -17.37 9.87 -2.16
C ILE A 235 -16.28 10.49 -3.01
N ALA A 236 -15.58 11.48 -2.50
CA ALA A 236 -14.38 12.03 -3.11
C ALA A 236 -13.16 11.62 -2.29
N ALA A 237 -12.14 11.08 -2.95
CA ALA A 237 -10.82 10.90 -2.36
C ALA A 237 -9.95 12.09 -2.78
N GLN A 238 -9.78 13.07 -1.90
CA GLN A 238 -8.90 14.23 -2.13
C GLN A 238 -7.82 14.27 -1.06
N ASP A 239 -6.56 14.42 -1.49
CA ASP A 239 -5.40 14.59 -0.60
C ASP A 239 -5.28 13.52 0.50
N GLY A 240 -5.60 12.26 0.16
CA GLY A 240 -5.56 11.15 1.12
C GLY A 240 -6.69 11.16 2.16
N ARG A 241 -7.66 12.08 2.05
CA ARG A 241 -8.89 12.11 2.82
C ARG A 241 -10.03 11.55 1.98
N ILE A 242 -10.88 10.75 2.61
CA ILE A 242 -12.12 10.25 2.03
C ILE A 242 -13.24 11.08 2.63
N GLU A 243 -13.89 11.90 1.80
CA GLU A 243 -15.04 12.71 2.20
C GLU A 243 -16.26 12.27 1.41
N GLY A 244 -17.38 12.04 2.09
CA GLY A 244 -18.61 11.62 1.44
C GLY A 244 -19.73 11.37 2.44
N ALA A 245 -20.95 11.44 1.93
CA ALA A 245 -22.15 11.05 2.66
C ALA A 245 -22.73 9.78 2.00
N LEU A 246 -23.06 8.79 2.83
CA LEU A 246 -23.94 7.70 2.45
C LEU A 246 -25.32 8.03 3.00
N GLU A 247 -26.29 8.16 2.11
CA GLU A 247 -27.70 8.25 2.47
C GLU A 247 -28.24 6.83 2.60
N TRP A 248 -28.98 6.55 3.66
CA TRP A 248 -29.51 5.24 3.98
C TRP A 248 -31.03 5.28 3.93
N ASP A 249 -31.61 4.35 3.18
CA ASP A 249 -33.02 4.04 3.17
C ASP A 249 -33.23 2.80 4.06
N ALA A 250 -34.15 2.89 5.01
CA ALA A 250 -34.50 1.85 5.99
C ALA A 250 -35.88 1.25 5.72
#